data_AF-H6C6J3-F1
#
_entry.id   AF-H6C6J3-F1
#
_cell.length_a   1.000
_cell.length_b   1.000
_cell.length_c   1.000
_cell.angle_alpha   90.00
_cell.angle_beta   90.00
_cell.angle_gamma   90.00
#
_symmetry.space_group_name_H-M   'P 1'
#
loop_
_entity.id
_entity.type
_entity.pdbx_description
1 polymer ?
#
loop_
_entity_poly.entity_id
_entity_poly.type
_entity_poly.pdbx_seq_one_letter_code
_entity_poly.pdbx_strand_id
1 'polypeptide(L)'
;MFTNHSVHLDAIIATGSSFCHSLEHFEAGDAETGQGARMSDAGVVRFAKACPNLIHVSLEGATHLGDEALLGLFENCPKLRYVHFSGNDKVAGNLKGVALDALREKPDMAKQLIKLRLTDQTLYEKKFDKAVKDLSA
;
A
#
# COMPACT_ATOMS: atom_id res chain seq x y z
N MET A 1 20.15 16.92 -5.71
CA MET A 1 20.35 15.80 -4.77
C MET A 1 19.04 15.04 -4.70
N PHE A 2 19.00 13.79 -5.18
CA PHE A 2 17.81 12.95 -5.05
C PHE A 2 17.78 12.39 -3.64
N THR A 3 16.88 12.87 -2.78
CA THR A 3 16.65 12.27 -1.47
C THR A 3 16.01 10.90 -1.66
N ASN A 4 16.66 9.82 -1.18
CA ASN A 4 16.04 8.49 -1.19
C ASN A 4 14.85 8.52 -0.21
N HIS A 5 13.65 8.57 -0.78
CA HIS A 5 12.41 8.61 -0.02
C HIS A 5 12.04 7.24 0.56
N SER A 6 12.81 6.17 0.38
CA SER A 6 12.47 4.82 0.87
C SER A 6 13.56 4.20 1.75
N VAL A 7 14.46 5.02 2.31
CA VAL A 7 15.59 4.55 3.13
C VAL A 7 15.17 3.63 4.29
N HIS A 8 13.99 3.86 4.89
CA HIS A 8 13.48 3.04 5.98
C HIS A 8 13.07 1.64 5.52
N LEU A 9 12.47 1.50 4.32
CA LEU A 9 12.16 0.20 3.73
C LEU A 9 13.44 -0.53 3.34
N ASP A 10 14.40 0.18 2.74
CA ASP A 10 15.70 -0.39 2.36
C ASP A 10 16.44 -0.92 3.62
N ALA A 11 16.35 -0.23 4.76
CA ALA A 11 16.92 -0.69 6.04
C ALA A 11 16.25 -1.97 6.57
N ILE A 12 14.92 -2.08 6.44
CA ILE A 12 14.19 -3.31 6.80
C ILE A 12 14.67 -4.47 5.93
N ILE A 13 14.76 -4.26 4.61
CA ILE A 13 15.24 -5.27 3.66
C ILE A 13 16.68 -5.69 4.00
N ALA A 14 17.53 -4.74 4.36
CA ALA A 14 18.92 -5.00 4.73
C ALA A 14 19.09 -5.79 6.04
N THR A 15 18.06 -5.87 6.89
CA THR A 15 18.07 -6.70 8.11
C THR A 15 18.16 -8.20 7.77
N GLY A 16 17.78 -8.58 6.55
CA GLY A 16 17.99 -9.92 6.00
C GLY A 16 16.70 -10.69 5.79
N SER A 17 16.80 -11.71 4.94
CA SER A 17 15.63 -12.48 4.49
C SER A 17 14.85 -13.11 5.64
N SER A 18 15.51 -13.68 6.65
CA SER A 18 14.81 -14.27 7.81
C SER A 18 13.87 -13.28 8.50
N PHE A 19 14.30 -12.03 8.67
CA PHE A 19 13.46 -10.98 9.25
C PHE A 19 12.30 -10.63 8.30
N CYS A 20 12.59 -10.35 7.03
CA CYS A 20 11.58 -9.99 6.05
C CYS A 20 10.50 -11.08 5.86
N HIS A 21 10.89 -12.36 5.89
CA HIS A 21 9.96 -13.48 5.78
C HIS A 21 9.21 -13.74 7.09
N SER A 22 9.65 -13.18 8.23
CA SER A 22 8.89 -13.21 9.49
C SER A 22 7.91 -12.04 9.63
N LEU A 23 8.04 -11.01 8.79
CA LEU A 23 7.25 -9.79 8.88
C LEU A 23 5.85 -10.02 8.32
N GLU A 24 4.86 -10.02 9.21
CA GLU A 24 3.45 -10.17 8.86
C GLU A 24 2.67 -8.85 8.93
N HIS A 25 3.15 -7.90 9.72
CA HIS A 25 2.46 -6.64 9.99
C HIS A 25 3.42 -5.47 9.79
N PHE A 26 3.04 -4.51 8.95
CA PHE A 26 3.76 -3.28 8.74
C PHE A 26 2.81 -2.08 8.77
N GLU A 27 3.10 -1.13 9.65
CA GLU A 27 2.39 0.14 9.73
C GLU A 27 3.39 1.29 9.72
N ALA A 28 3.09 2.36 8.99
CA ALA A 28 3.93 3.55 8.94
C ALA A 28 3.13 4.79 8.55
N GLY A 29 3.56 5.94 9.08
CA GLY A 29 2.97 7.25 8.78
C GLY A 29 1.94 7.70 9.81
N ASP A 30 1.51 8.95 9.66
CA ASP A 30 0.52 9.61 10.50
C ASP A 30 -0.23 10.64 9.62
N ALA A 31 -1.55 10.49 9.50
CA ALA A 31 -2.36 11.33 8.63
C ALA A 31 -2.63 12.73 9.21
N GLU A 32 -2.40 12.97 10.50
CA GLU A 32 -2.76 14.22 11.21
C GLU A 32 -1.59 15.21 11.34
N THR A 33 -0.36 14.77 11.11
CA THR A 33 0.83 15.64 11.26
C THR A 33 1.13 16.48 10.02
N GLY A 34 0.46 16.21 8.90
CA GLY A 34 0.83 16.70 7.57
C GLY A 34 2.15 16.15 7.03
N GLN A 35 2.79 15.22 7.76
CA GLN A 35 3.97 14.47 7.33
C GLN A 35 3.58 13.01 7.11
N GLY A 36 3.56 12.63 5.84
CA GLY A 36 3.24 11.27 5.43
C GLY A 36 4.32 10.23 5.67
N ALA A 37 3.95 8.96 5.47
CA ALA A 37 4.92 7.93 5.10
C ALA A 37 5.70 8.40 3.86
N ARG A 38 6.93 8.92 4.06
CA ARG A 38 7.83 9.25 2.96
C ARG A 38 8.31 7.92 2.41
N MET A 39 7.69 7.49 1.32
CA MET A 39 7.95 6.26 0.58
C MET A 39 7.68 6.53 -0.90
N SER A 40 8.33 5.76 -1.77
CA SER A 40 8.07 5.72 -3.20
C SER A 40 7.43 4.39 -3.60
N ASP A 41 6.71 4.37 -4.71
CA ASP A 41 6.12 3.14 -5.28
C ASP A 41 7.19 2.06 -5.48
N ALA A 42 8.31 2.41 -6.12
CA ALA A 42 9.43 1.50 -6.31
C ALA A 42 9.98 0.92 -5.00
N GLY A 43 10.00 1.71 -3.92
CA GLY A 43 10.40 1.25 -2.60
C GLY A 43 9.41 0.25 -2.00
N VAL A 44 8.10 0.52 -2.10
CA VAL A 44 7.04 -0.38 -1.61
C VAL A 44 7.04 -1.69 -2.41
N VAL A 45 7.25 -1.65 -3.73
CA VAL A 45 7.38 -2.84 -4.57
C VAL A 45 8.57 -3.70 -4.16
N ARG A 46 9.75 -3.10 -3.92
CA ARG A 46 10.93 -3.84 -3.41
C ARG A 46 10.66 -4.45 -2.04
N PHE A 47 10.00 -3.70 -1.16
CA PHE A 47 9.63 -4.16 0.17
C PHE A 47 8.67 -5.36 0.11
N ALA A 48 7.62 -5.29 -0.71
CA ALA A 48 6.66 -6.37 -0.91
C ALA A 48 7.34 -7.66 -1.42
N LYS A 49 8.28 -7.52 -2.36
CA LYS A 49 9.10 -8.65 -2.87
C LYS A 49 9.98 -9.29 -1.79
N ALA A 50 10.53 -8.49 -0.89
CA ALA A 50 11.38 -8.98 0.18
C ALA A 50 10.59 -9.61 1.34
N CYS A 51 9.37 -9.11 1.59
CA CYS A 51 8.50 -9.50 2.70
C CYS A 51 7.22 -10.22 2.20
N PRO A 52 7.32 -11.43 1.62
CA PRO A 52 6.17 -12.09 0.98
C PRO A 52 5.09 -12.59 1.95
N ASN A 53 5.38 -12.60 3.26
CA ASN A 53 4.46 -13.08 4.28
C ASN A 53 3.61 -11.98 4.92
N LEU A 54 3.63 -10.76 4.38
CA LEU A 54 2.79 -9.66 4.86
C LEU A 54 1.30 -10.03 4.82
N ILE A 55 0.64 -9.77 5.94
CA ILE A 55 -0.80 -9.98 6.19
C ILE A 55 -1.51 -8.63 6.33
N HIS A 56 -0.86 -7.65 6.96
CA HIS A 56 -1.41 -6.33 7.24
C HIS A 56 -0.42 -5.25 6.83
N VAL A 57 -0.88 -4.31 6.00
CA VAL A 57 -0.12 -3.11 5.64
C VAL A 57 -0.98 -1.86 5.83
N SER A 58 -0.53 -0.92 6.66
CA SER A 58 -1.14 0.41 6.83
C SER A 58 -0.12 1.50 6.56
N LEU A 59 -0.36 2.33 5.54
CA LEU A 59 0.50 3.44 5.14
C LEU A 59 -0.30 4.75 5.19
N GLU A 60 -0.18 5.45 6.30
CA GLU A 60 -0.95 6.65 6.58
C GLU A 60 -0.24 7.92 6.10
N GLY A 61 -1.03 8.87 5.60
CA GLY A 61 -0.49 10.10 5.02
C GLY A 61 0.40 9.86 3.80
N ALA A 62 0.33 8.71 3.15
CA ALA A 62 1.19 8.29 2.05
C ALA A 62 0.87 8.99 0.73
N THR A 63 1.00 10.32 0.70
CA THR A 63 0.55 11.21 -0.38
C THR A 63 1.35 11.08 -1.67
N HIS A 64 2.51 10.43 -1.63
CA HIS A 64 3.34 10.17 -2.80
C HIS A 64 3.12 8.79 -3.41
N LEU A 65 2.41 7.89 -2.72
CA LEU A 65 2.19 6.53 -3.22
C LEU A 65 1.03 6.51 -4.21
N GLY A 66 1.26 5.85 -5.33
CA GLY A 66 0.31 5.62 -6.40
C GLY A 66 -0.09 4.15 -6.53
N ASP A 67 -0.77 3.84 -7.63
CA ASP A 67 -1.31 2.51 -7.90
C ASP A 67 -0.21 1.43 -8.01
N GLU A 68 1.01 1.80 -8.39
CA GLU A 68 2.14 0.87 -8.49
C GLU A 68 2.53 0.28 -7.12
N ALA A 69 2.52 1.08 -6.05
CA ALA A 69 2.73 0.56 -4.71
C ALA A 69 1.66 -0.46 -4.32
N LEU A 70 0.39 -0.15 -4.58
CA LEU A 70 -0.74 -0.99 -4.23
C LEU A 70 -0.73 -2.30 -5.02
N LEU A 71 -0.44 -2.24 -6.33
CA LEU A 71 -0.23 -3.42 -7.17
C LEU A 71 0.94 -4.28 -6.69
N GLY A 72 2.06 -3.65 -6.34
CA GLY A 72 3.22 -4.35 -5.80
C GLY A 72 2.88 -5.19 -4.56
N LEU A 73 2.05 -4.65 -3.66
CA LEU A 73 1.57 -5.39 -2.49
C LEU A 73 0.68 -6.56 -2.89
N PHE A 74 -0.29 -6.35 -3.79
CA PHE A 74 -1.18 -7.42 -4.25
C PHE A 74 -0.40 -8.56 -4.92
N GLU A 75 0.55 -8.26 -5.80
CA GLU A 75 1.24 -9.29 -6.58
C GLU A 75 2.27 -10.10 -5.78
N ASN A 76 2.86 -9.52 -4.73
CA ASN A 76 4.01 -10.12 -4.05
C ASN A 76 3.69 -10.63 -2.64
N CYS A 77 2.54 -10.27 -2.06
CA CYS A 77 2.14 -10.66 -0.71
C CYS A 77 0.88 -11.55 -0.75
N PRO A 78 1.00 -12.86 -1.06
CA PRO A 78 -0.15 -13.75 -1.23
C PRO A 78 -0.99 -13.99 0.04
N LYS A 79 -0.48 -13.59 1.21
CA LYS A 79 -1.16 -13.68 2.52
C LYS A 79 -1.83 -12.37 2.94
N LEU A 80 -1.80 -11.34 2.10
CA LEU A 80 -2.29 -10.01 2.45
C LEU A 80 -3.80 -10.04 2.66
N ARG A 81 -4.23 -9.59 3.84
CA ARG A 81 -5.64 -9.57 4.28
C ARG A 81 -6.15 -8.16 4.52
N TYR A 82 -5.26 -7.24 4.92
CA TYR A 82 -5.60 -5.86 5.20
C TYR A 82 -4.63 -4.90 4.50
N VAL A 83 -5.19 -3.93 3.78
CA VAL A 83 -4.44 -2.80 3.24
C VAL A 83 -5.14 -1.49 3.57
N HIS A 84 -4.40 -0.53 4.10
CA HIS A 84 -4.86 0.84 4.26
C HIS A 84 -3.85 1.83 3.71
N PHE A 85 -4.26 2.64 2.72
CA PHE A 85 -3.51 3.80 2.24
C PHE A 85 -4.35 5.05 2.48
N SER A 86 -3.77 6.10 3.05
CA SER A 86 -4.45 7.39 3.21
C SER A 86 -3.66 8.57 2.64
N GLY A 87 -4.38 9.62 2.26
CA GLY A 87 -3.82 10.98 2.25
C GLY A 87 -3.62 11.52 3.67
N ASN A 88 -3.30 12.80 3.79
CA ASN A 88 -3.23 13.48 5.09
C ASN A 88 -4.14 14.73 5.12
N ASP A 89 -4.17 15.39 6.28
CA ASP A 89 -4.94 16.61 6.57
C ASP A 89 -4.74 17.78 5.57
N LYS A 90 -3.60 17.80 4.86
CA LYS A 90 -3.21 18.89 3.95
C LYS A 90 -3.22 18.51 2.48
N VAL A 91 -2.97 17.24 2.18
CA VAL A 91 -2.72 16.73 0.83
C VAL A 91 -3.41 15.38 0.68
N ALA A 92 -4.25 15.28 -0.33
CA ALA A 92 -4.90 14.02 -0.68
C ALA A 92 -3.90 12.99 -1.26
N GLY A 93 -4.18 11.71 -1.07
CA GLY A 93 -3.39 10.61 -1.61
C GLY A 93 -3.44 10.53 -3.14
N ASN A 94 -2.45 9.85 -3.72
CA ASN A 94 -2.20 9.89 -5.17
C ASN A 94 -2.72 8.65 -5.93
N LEU A 95 -3.52 7.78 -5.32
CA LEU A 95 -4.14 6.67 -6.03
C LEU A 95 -5.11 7.17 -7.10
N LYS A 96 -5.06 6.56 -8.29
CA LYS A 96 -5.89 6.87 -9.47
C LYS A 96 -6.86 5.75 -9.82
N GLY A 97 -6.71 4.57 -9.20
CA GLY A 97 -7.65 3.46 -9.30
C GLY A 97 -7.26 2.38 -10.32
N VAL A 98 -6.13 2.55 -11.01
CA VAL A 98 -5.55 1.54 -11.90
C VAL A 98 -5.33 0.21 -11.17
N ALA A 99 -4.90 0.26 -9.91
CA ALA A 99 -4.71 -0.94 -9.09
C ALA A 99 -6.02 -1.70 -8.83
N LEU A 100 -7.15 -0.99 -8.72
CA LEU A 100 -8.45 -1.63 -8.54
C LEU A 100 -9.00 -2.21 -9.82
N ASP A 101 -8.81 -1.52 -10.95
CA ASP A 101 -9.21 -2.07 -12.25
C ASP A 101 -8.46 -3.38 -12.51
N ALA A 102 -7.15 -3.42 -12.23
CA ALA A 102 -6.36 -4.64 -12.31
C ALA A 102 -6.83 -5.74 -11.34
N LEU A 103 -7.15 -5.38 -10.08
CA LEU A 103 -7.68 -6.34 -9.11
C LEU A 103 -9.05 -6.90 -9.54
N ARG A 104 -9.89 -6.08 -10.18
CA ARG A 104 -11.18 -6.53 -10.76
C ARG A 104 -10.97 -7.51 -11.91
N GLU A 105 -9.95 -7.28 -12.74
CA GLU A 105 -9.59 -8.17 -13.85
C GLU A 105 -8.94 -9.48 -13.37
N LYS A 106 -8.17 -9.42 -12.28
CA LYS A 106 -7.43 -10.56 -11.73
C LYS A 106 -7.57 -10.66 -10.20
N PRO A 107 -8.73 -11.05 -9.68
CA PRO A 107 -8.98 -11.11 -8.22
C PRO A 107 -8.05 -12.08 -7.49
N ASP A 108 -7.57 -13.12 -8.17
CA ASP A 108 -6.66 -14.12 -7.60
C ASP A 108 -5.35 -13.52 -7.06
N MET A 109 -4.92 -12.35 -7.57
CA MET A 109 -3.70 -11.70 -7.11
C MET A 109 -3.79 -11.26 -5.64
N ALA A 110 -4.97 -10.85 -5.17
CA ALA A 110 -5.21 -10.49 -3.76
C ALA A 110 -6.33 -11.35 -3.15
N LYS A 111 -6.36 -12.65 -3.46
CA LYS A 111 -7.46 -13.57 -3.08
C LYS A 111 -7.73 -13.70 -1.57
N GLN A 112 -6.78 -13.30 -0.71
CA GLN A 112 -6.95 -13.33 0.75
C GLN A 112 -7.34 -11.96 1.33
N LEU A 113 -7.47 -10.93 0.48
CA LEU A 113 -7.80 -9.58 0.92
C LEU A 113 -9.22 -9.55 1.47
N ILE A 114 -9.34 -9.16 2.74
CA ILE A 114 -10.62 -9.02 3.45
C ILE A 114 -11.02 -7.55 3.56
N LYS A 115 -10.02 -6.67 3.61
CA LYS A 115 -10.26 -5.25 3.89
C LYS A 115 -9.27 -4.38 3.14
N LEU A 116 -9.84 -3.49 2.34
CA LEU A 116 -9.13 -2.47 1.59
C LEU A 116 -9.68 -1.09 1.97
N ARG A 117 -8.85 -0.27 2.62
CA ARG A 117 -9.21 1.09 3.06
C ARG A 117 -8.37 2.11 2.32
N LEU A 118 -9.00 2.89 1.46
CA LEU A 118 -8.34 3.93 0.68
C LEU A 118 -9.01 5.26 1.03
N THR A 119 -8.46 6.00 2.00
CA THR A 119 -9.08 7.25 2.52
C THR A 119 -8.32 8.47 2.03
N ASP A 120 -9.00 9.62 2.00
CA ASP A 120 -8.40 10.93 1.69
C ASP A 120 -7.62 10.94 0.37
N GLN A 121 -8.07 10.17 -0.63
CA GLN A 121 -7.44 10.10 -1.96
C GLN A 121 -7.97 11.21 -2.88
N THR A 122 -7.20 11.56 -3.92
CA THR A 122 -7.58 12.56 -4.94
C THR A 122 -8.76 12.13 -5.85
N LEU A 123 -9.46 11.06 -5.51
CA LEU A 123 -10.51 10.41 -6.30
C LEU A 123 -11.89 10.99 -5.96
N TYR A 124 -12.38 11.93 -6.77
CA TYR A 124 -13.76 12.44 -6.69
C TYR A 124 -14.80 11.62 -7.51
N GLU A 125 -14.49 10.38 -7.92
CA GLU A 125 -15.41 9.58 -8.74
C GLU A 125 -16.10 8.44 -7.97
N LYS A 126 -17.45 8.47 -8.00
CA LYS A 126 -18.40 7.45 -7.49
C LYS A 126 -18.15 6.00 -7.95
N LYS A 127 -17.23 5.77 -8.90
CA LYS A 127 -16.89 4.42 -9.41
C LYS A 127 -16.20 3.55 -8.35
N PHE A 128 -15.52 4.16 -7.39
CA PHE A 128 -14.69 3.44 -6.43
C PHE A 128 -15.48 2.85 -5.26
N ASP A 129 -16.53 3.52 -4.81
CA ASP A 129 -17.40 3.03 -3.73
C ASP A 129 -18.02 1.68 -4.04
N LYS A 130 -18.28 1.40 -5.32
CA LYS A 130 -18.80 0.09 -5.74
C LYS A 130 -17.69 -0.98 -5.75
N ALA A 131 -16.52 -0.68 -6.34
CA ALA A 131 -15.40 -1.62 -6.40
C ALA A 131 -14.83 -1.98 -5.01
N VAL A 132 -14.74 -1.01 -4.11
CA VAL A 132 -14.32 -1.23 -2.72
C VAL A 132 -15.40 -2.00 -1.95
N LYS A 133 -16.70 -1.72 -2.17
CA LYS A 133 -17.79 -2.51 -1.57
C LYS A 133 -17.82 -3.95 -2.06
N ASP A 134 -17.59 -4.19 -3.35
CA ASP A 134 -17.58 -5.53 -3.95
C ASP A 134 -16.40 -6.39 -3.44
N LEU A 135 -15.32 -5.77 -2.95
CA LEU A 135 -14.17 -6.42 -2.30
C LEU A 135 -14.27 -6.49 -0.77
N SER A 136 -15.30 -5.88 -0.17
CA SER A 136 -15.53 -5.82 1.27
C SER A 136 -16.71 -6.69 1.73
N ALA A 137 -17.34 -7.44 0.81
CA ALA A 137 -18.54 -8.25 1.05
C ALA A 137 -18.21 -9.74 1.25
#